data_AF-A0A7Y7ADE1-F1
#
_entry.id   AF-A0A7Y7ADE1-F1
#
_cell.length_a   1.000
_cell.length_b   1.000
_cell.length_c   1.000
_cell.angle_alpha   90.00
_cell.angle_beta   90.00
_cell.angle_gamma   90.00
#
_symmetry.space_group_name_H-M   'P 1'
#
loop_
_entity.id
_entity.type
_entity.pdbx_description
1 polymer ?
#
loop_
_entity_poly.entity_id
_entity_poly.type
_entity_poly.pdbx_seq_one_letter_code
_entity_poly.pdbx_strand_id
1 'polypeptide(L)'
;MKVLRLLAIPFFLVGCVITDDGIALNPPGPQVFVCLNAVTDDESVEMKNSIQSEPFPDDRLTKAQILSKDRCFQAHHVVTVMSAMSFESNKLEIAKFLYNKTENKNDYELCVDALTFASDKDELRNYIAAMN
;
A
#
# COMPACT_ATOMS: atom_id res chain seq x y z
N MET A 1 37.59 0.94 26.66
CA MET A 1 36.94 0.95 27.99
C MET A 1 37.37 2.20 28.76
N LYS A 2 36.48 3.19 28.89
CA LYS A 2 36.49 4.22 29.93
C LYS A 2 35.10 4.86 29.93
N VAL A 3 34.25 4.33 30.81
CA VAL A 3 32.90 4.84 31.09
C VAL A 3 33.02 6.01 32.06
N LEU A 4 32.63 7.21 31.65
CA LEU A 4 32.54 8.37 32.54
C LEU A 4 31.06 8.70 32.76
N ARG A 5 30.54 8.28 33.91
CA ARG A 5 29.22 8.67 34.43
C ARG A 5 29.35 10.03 35.11
N LEU A 6 28.59 11.03 34.66
CA LEU A 6 28.32 12.23 35.44
C LEU A 6 26.81 12.53 35.42
N LEU A 7 26.21 12.16 36.56
CA LEU A 7 25.21 12.87 37.37
C LEU A 7 24.02 13.58 36.70
N ALA A 8 22.84 13.16 37.15
CA ALA A 8 21.52 13.68 36.83
C ALA A 8 21.31 15.14 37.24
N ILE A 9 20.63 15.92 36.39
CA ILE A 9 19.86 17.12 36.73
C ILE A 9 18.50 16.99 36.04
N PRO A 10 17.37 17.26 36.73
CA PRO A 10 16.04 16.85 36.32
C PRO A 10 15.32 17.90 35.46
N PHE A 11 14.52 17.38 34.53
CA PHE A 11 13.37 18.03 33.88
C PHE A 11 13.65 19.15 32.85
N PHE A 12 13.07 18.93 31.66
CA PHE A 12 12.95 19.85 30.52
C PHE A 12 14.23 20.16 29.75
N LEU A 13 14.52 19.34 28.74
CA LEU A 13 14.62 19.75 27.33
C LEU A 13 14.82 18.48 26.49
N VAL A 14 13.70 17.92 26.02
CA VAL A 14 13.70 16.90 24.96
C VAL A 14 14.13 17.60 23.67
N GLY A 15 15.20 17.13 23.03
CA GLY A 15 15.43 17.43 21.61
C GLY A 15 16.86 17.77 21.21
N CYS A 16 17.78 16.81 21.34
CA CYS A 16 18.80 16.58 20.32
C CYS A 16 19.47 15.24 20.60
N VAL A 17 19.28 14.26 19.72
CA VAL A 17 20.15 13.10 19.64
C VAL A 17 21.18 13.43 18.56
N ILE A 18 22.42 13.62 18.96
CA ILE A 18 23.56 13.73 18.05
C ILE A 18 23.98 12.29 17.75
N THR A 19 23.81 11.85 16.51
CA THR A 19 24.43 10.62 16.01
C THR A 19 25.70 10.99 15.25
N ASP A 20 26.68 10.09 15.16
CA ASP A 20 27.99 10.35 14.51
C ASP A 20 27.87 10.83 13.04
N ASP A 21 26.71 10.64 12.40
CA ASP A 21 26.42 11.08 11.03
C ASP A 21 25.49 12.31 10.90
N GLY A 22 25.09 12.99 12.00
CA GLY A 22 24.34 14.25 11.92
C GLY A 22 23.36 14.57 13.06
N ILE A 23 22.63 15.68 12.87
CA ILE A 23 21.62 16.21 13.82
C ILE A 23 20.23 15.70 13.42
N ALA A 24 19.62 14.86 14.25
CA ALA A 24 18.21 14.52 14.13
C ALA A 24 17.34 15.62 14.78
N LEU A 25 16.74 16.49 13.98
CA LEU A 25 15.60 17.30 14.42
C LEU A 25 14.38 16.38 14.43
N ASN A 26 13.94 15.92 15.60
CA ASN A 26 12.60 15.33 15.73
C ASN A 26 11.58 16.44 15.49
N PRO A 27 10.87 16.51 14.35
CA PRO A 27 9.92 17.58 14.11
C PRO A 27 8.76 17.45 15.11
N PRO A 28 8.48 18.46 15.97
CA PRO A 28 7.31 18.44 16.82
C PRO A 28 6.09 18.80 15.96
N GLY A 29 5.47 17.80 15.36
CA GLY A 29 4.26 17.97 14.57
C GLY A 29 3.58 16.62 14.31
N PRO A 30 2.29 16.62 13.94
CA PRO A 30 1.66 15.44 13.39
C PRO A 30 2.50 14.94 12.22
N GLN A 31 2.99 13.71 12.32
CA GLN A 31 3.62 13.03 11.20
C GLN A 31 2.55 12.73 10.15
N VAL A 32 2.47 13.58 9.13
CA VAL A 32 1.55 13.39 8.00
C VAL A 32 2.18 12.34 7.08
N PHE A 33 1.56 11.17 7.01
CA PHE A 33 1.91 10.17 6.01
C PHE A 33 1.29 10.58 4.68
N VAL A 34 2.07 11.27 3.84
CA VAL A 34 1.67 11.61 2.48
C VAL A 34 2.26 10.56 1.56
N CYS A 35 1.42 9.85 0.80
CA CYS A 35 1.95 9.07 -0.30
C CYS A 35 2.39 9.98 -1.44
N LEU A 36 3.68 9.95 -1.75
CA LEU A 36 4.27 10.76 -2.83
C LEU A 36 3.90 10.23 -4.22
N ASN A 37 3.48 8.96 -4.32
CA ASN A 37 3.15 8.28 -5.57
C ASN A 37 1.67 7.85 -5.58
N ALA A 38 0.78 8.78 -5.28
CA ALA A 38 -0.66 8.55 -5.36
C ALA A 38 -1.08 8.35 -6.82
N VAL A 39 -1.77 7.25 -7.09
CA VAL A 39 -2.34 6.95 -8.41
C VAL A 39 -3.51 7.89 -8.68
N THR A 40 -3.55 8.43 -9.88
CA THR A 40 -4.71 9.18 -10.41
C THR A 40 -5.64 8.26 -11.22
N ASP A 41 -6.86 8.73 -11.49
CA ASP A 41 -7.83 8.00 -12.32
C ASP A 41 -7.25 7.64 -13.69
N ASP A 42 -6.61 8.61 -14.36
CA ASP A 42 -5.99 8.42 -15.69
C ASP A 42 -4.84 7.40 -15.62
N GLU A 43 -3.95 7.49 -14.63
CA GLU A 43 -2.87 6.51 -14.43
C GLU A 43 -3.42 5.10 -14.18
N SER A 44 -4.54 4.95 -13.46
CA SER A 44 -5.15 3.63 -13.24
C SER A 44 -5.63 3.01 -14.56
N VAL A 45 -6.14 3.82 -15.48
CA VAL A 45 -6.56 3.39 -16.82
C VAL A 45 -5.37 3.06 -17.69
N GLU A 46 -4.31 3.87 -17.66
CA GLU A 46 -3.06 3.60 -18.36
C GLU A 46 -2.40 2.30 -17.89
N MET A 47 -2.35 2.08 -16.57
CA MET A 47 -1.88 0.83 -15.99
C MET A 47 -2.70 -0.36 -16.47
N LYS A 48 -4.04 -0.27 -16.43
CA LYS A 48 -4.92 -1.33 -16.95
C LYS A 48 -4.61 -1.66 -18.42
N ASN A 49 -4.50 -0.64 -19.28
CA ASN A 49 -4.20 -0.84 -20.70
C ASN A 49 -2.82 -1.48 -20.90
N SER A 50 -1.82 -1.05 -20.12
CA SER A 50 -0.48 -1.62 -20.12
C SER A 50 -0.48 -3.08 -19.64
N ILE A 51 -1.26 -3.42 -18.61
CA ILE A 51 -1.41 -4.80 -18.14
C ILE A 51 -2.07 -5.65 -19.24
N GLN A 52 -3.16 -5.18 -19.83
CA GLN A 52 -3.91 -5.90 -20.87
C GLN A 52 -3.11 -6.11 -22.17
N SER A 53 -2.03 -5.36 -22.40
CA SER A 53 -1.13 -5.59 -23.53
C SER A 53 -0.36 -6.91 -23.43
N GLU A 54 -0.27 -7.50 -22.23
CA GLU A 54 0.36 -8.81 -22.06
C GLU A 54 -0.57 -9.93 -22.58
N PRO A 55 -0.06 -10.85 -23.40
CA PRO A 55 -0.87 -11.89 -24.01
C PRO A 55 -1.25 -12.99 -23.01
N PHE A 56 -0.41 -13.25 -22.01
CA PHE A 56 -0.61 -14.35 -21.06
C PHE A 56 -1.17 -13.86 -19.71
N PRO A 57 -2.17 -14.55 -19.14
CA PRO A 57 -2.80 -14.15 -17.86
C PRO A 57 -1.83 -14.00 -16.68
N ASP A 58 -0.79 -14.83 -16.60
CA ASP A 58 0.19 -14.78 -15.51
C ASP A 58 1.15 -13.58 -15.67
N ASP A 59 1.47 -13.23 -16.91
CA ASP A 59 2.26 -12.03 -17.22
C ASP A 59 1.48 -10.76 -16.87
N ARG A 60 0.15 -10.75 -17.05
CA ARG A 60 -0.71 -9.65 -16.62
C ARG A 60 -0.63 -9.43 -15.11
N LEU A 61 -0.74 -10.51 -14.34
CA LEU A 61 -0.64 -10.44 -12.88
C LEU A 61 0.75 -9.93 -12.45
N THR A 62 1.81 -10.49 -13.02
CA THR A 62 3.19 -10.06 -12.76
C THR A 62 3.39 -8.58 -13.08
N LYS A 63 2.92 -8.13 -14.24
CA LYS A 63 3.00 -6.72 -14.64
C LYS A 63 2.20 -5.80 -13.73
N ALA A 64 1.01 -6.21 -13.30
CA ALA A 64 0.20 -5.46 -12.35
C ALA A 64 0.93 -5.27 -11.01
N GLN A 65 1.57 -6.32 -10.49
CA GLN A 65 2.37 -6.25 -9.26
C GLN A 65 3.57 -5.31 -9.41
N ILE A 66 4.28 -5.37 -10.55
CA ILE A 66 5.43 -4.49 -10.86
C ILE A 66 5.00 -3.02 -10.92
N LEU A 67 3.97 -2.70 -11.71
CA LEU A 67 3.49 -1.32 -11.88
C LEU A 67 2.96 -0.71 -10.58
N SER A 68 2.46 -1.55 -9.68
CA SER A 68 1.82 -1.13 -8.43
C SER A 68 2.75 -1.11 -7.22
N LYS A 69 4.01 -1.55 -7.34
CA LYS A 69 4.89 -1.82 -6.19
C LYS A 69 5.09 -0.63 -5.26
N ASP A 70 5.34 0.56 -5.79
CA ASP A 70 5.70 1.75 -5.01
C ASP A 70 4.66 2.88 -5.15
N ARG A 71 3.39 2.49 -5.33
CA ARG A 71 2.26 3.40 -5.56
C ARG A 71 1.17 3.23 -4.52
N CYS A 72 0.39 4.30 -4.31
CA CYS A 72 -0.77 4.28 -3.42
C CYS A 72 -2.05 4.42 -4.21
N PHE A 73 -3.04 3.63 -3.82
CA PHE A 73 -4.29 3.47 -4.54
C PHE A 73 -5.45 3.97 -3.69
N GLN A 74 -6.52 4.36 -4.38
CA GLN A 74 -7.85 4.36 -3.82
C GLN A 74 -8.54 3.06 -4.25
N ALA A 75 -9.53 2.59 -3.50
CA ALA A 75 -10.21 1.32 -3.77
C ALA A 75 -10.77 1.24 -5.20
N HIS A 76 -11.26 2.34 -5.78
CA HIS A 76 -11.73 2.36 -7.17
C HIS A 76 -10.60 2.20 -8.19
N HIS A 77 -9.39 2.71 -7.92
CA HIS A 77 -8.20 2.42 -8.76
C HIS A 77 -7.88 0.92 -8.76
N VAL A 78 -8.03 0.26 -7.60
CA VAL A 78 -7.83 -1.20 -7.49
C VAL A 78 -8.83 -1.96 -8.33
N VAL A 79 -10.11 -1.57 -8.32
CA VAL A 79 -11.14 -2.17 -9.20
C VAL A 79 -10.74 -2.04 -10.68
N THR A 80 -10.22 -0.88 -11.09
CA THR A 80 -9.70 -0.68 -12.45
C THR A 80 -8.57 -1.67 -12.77
N VAL A 81 -7.62 -1.88 -11.87
CA VAL A 81 -6.52 -2.85 -12.06
C VAL A 81 -7.03 -4.30 -12.07
N MET A 82 -7.97 -4.66 -11.19
CA MET A 82 -8.60 -5.99 -11.17
C MET A 82 -9.26 -6.31 -12.52
N SER A 83 -9.89 -5.32 -13.17
CA SER A 83 -10.52 -5.50 -14.48
C SER A 83 -9.55 -5.88 -15.61
N ALA A 84 -8.23 -5.73 -15.40
CA ALA A 84 -7.22 -6.18 -16.35
C ALA A 84 -6.98 -7.70 -16.33
N MET A 85 -7.44 -8.39 -15.29
CA MET A 85 -7.23 -9.84 -15.11
C MET A 85 -8.26 -10.66 -15.88
N SER A 86 -7.79 -11.72 -16.54
CA SER A 86 -8.63 -12.64 -17.31
C SER A 86 -9.34 -13.68 -16.44
N PHE A 87 -8.72 -14.08 -15.33
CA PHE A 87 -9.22 -15.10 -14.43
C PHE A 87 -9.56 -14.52 -13.08
N GLU A 88 -10.60 -15.08 -12.46
CA GLU A 88 -11.08 -14.64 -11.15
C GLU A 88 -10.03 -14.85 -10.05
N SER A 89 -9.28 -15.95 -10.12
CA SER A 89 -8.14 -16.20 -9.22
C SER A 89 -7.12 -15.06 -9.23
N ASN A 90 -6.81 -14.54 -10.42
CA ASN A 90 -5.83 -13.46 -10.58
C ASN A 90 -6.42 -12.12 -10.10
N LYS A 91 -7.74 -11.91 -10.25
CA LYS A 91 -8.43 -10.74 -9.65
C LYS A 91 -8.35 -10.77 -8.13
N LEU A 92 -8.62 -11.92 -7.51
CA LEU A 92 -8.54 -12.10 -6.07
C LEU A 92 -7.10 -11.89 -5.58
N GLU A 93 -6.12 -12.44 -6.28
CA GLU A 93 -4.71 -12.29 -5.93
C GLU A 93 -4.24 -10.83 -6.00
N ILE A 94 -4.54 -10.13 -7.09
CA ILE A 94 -4.14 -8.72 -7.23
C ILE A 94 -4.90 -7.82 -6.25
N ALA A 95 -6.16 -8.12 -5.92
CA ALA A 95 -6.90 -7.42 -4.87
C ALA A 95 -6.18 -7.55 -3.52
N LYS A 96 -5.88 -8.78 -3.08
CA LYS A 96 -5.13 -8.99 -1.82
C LYS A 96 -3.80 -8.24 -1.80
N PHE A 97 -3.05 -8.27 -2.90
CA PHE A 97 -1.79 -7.53 -3.03
C PHE A 97 -1.97 -6.01 -2.88
N LEU A 98 -3.01 -5.45 -3.50
CA LEU A 98 -3.26 -4.01 -3.52
C LEU A 98 -3.93 -3.47 -2.24
N TYR A 99 -4.53 -4.32 -1.41
CA TYR A 99 -5.14 -3.90 -0.14
C TYR A 99 -4.15 -3.13 0.75
N ASN A 100 -2.92 -3.60 0.87
CA ASN A 100 -1.87 -2.94 1.65
C ASN A 100 -1.36 -1.63 1.05
N LYS A 101 -1.71 -1.37 -0.21
CA LYS A 101 -1.34 -0.16 -0.96
C LYS A 101 -2.51 0.80 -1.11
N THR A 102 -3.65 0.50 -0.49
CA THR A 102 -4.86 1.30 -0.60
C THR A 102 -5.01 2.18 0.62
N GLU A 103 -5.27 3.48 0.39
CA GLU A 103 -5.38 4.47 1.45
C GLU A 103 -6.80 4.47 2.06
N ASN A 104 -7.84 4.52 1.22
CA ASN A 104 -9.24 4.46 1.66
C ASN A 104 -9.74 3.02 1.85
N LYS A 105 -9.11 2.27 2.76
CA LYS A 105 -9.50 0.88 3.07
C LYS A 105 -10.97 0.71 3.49
N ASN A 106 -11.63 1.77 3.96
CA ASN A 106 -13.05 1.74 4.28
C ASN A 106 -13.94 1.47 3.06
N ASP A 107 -13.47 1.82 1.86
CA ASP A 107 -14.22 1.65 0.60
C ASP A 107 -13.87 0.34 -0.10
N TYR A 108 -13.08 -0.54 0.52
CA TYR A 108 -12.55 -1.73 -0.12
C TYR A 108 -13.61 -2.80 -0.45
N GLU A 109 -14.83 -2.64 0.05
CA GLU A 109 -15.98 -3.45 -0.38
C GLU A 109 -16.22 -3.31 -1.89
N LEU A 110 -15.82 -2.19 -2.52
CA LEU A 110 -15.82 -2.04 -3.99
C LEU A 110 -15.02 -3.15 -4.70
N CYS A 111 -13.88 -3.54 -4.14
CA CYS A 111 -13.05 -4.61 -4.69
C CYS A 111 -13.69 -6.00 -4.47
N VAL A 112 -14.38 -6.18 -3.34
CA VAL A 112 -15.16 -7.39 -3.07
C VAL A 112 -16.30 -7.52 -4.07
N ASP A 113 -17.02 -6.44 -4.34
CA ASP A 113 -18.14 -6.43 -5.28
C ASP A 113 -17.72 -6.62 -6.73
N ALA A 114 -16.47 -6.27 -7.08
CA ALA A 114 -15.87 -6.52 -8.39
C ALA A 114 -15.56 -8.01 -8.65
N LEU A 115 -15.60 -8.87 -7.62
CA LEU A 115 -15.50 -10.31 -7.79
C LEU A 115 -16.85 -10.93 -8.18
N THR A 116 -16.80 -12.07 -8.85
CA THR A 116 -17.94 -12.77 -9.43
C THR A 116 -18.43 -13.88 -8.52
N PHE A 117 -17.50 -14.71 -8.00
CA PHE A 117 -17.85 -15.88 -7.20
C PHE A 117 -17.95 -15.53 -5.72
N ALA A 118 -19.00 -16.02 -5.07
CA ALA A 118 -19.22 -15.80 -3.65
C ALA A 118 -18.05 -16.31 -2.78
N SER A 119 -17.43 -17.42 -3.16
CA SER A 119 -16.23 -17.95 -2.49
C SER A 119 -15.09 -16.93 -2.46
N ASP A 120 -14.85 -16.26 -3.58
CA ASP A 120 -13.73 -15.34 -3.72
C ASP A 120 -14.02 -14.03 -2.98
N LYS A 121 -15.29 -13.61 -2.95
CA LYS A 121 -15.76 -12.50 -2.11
C LYS A 121 -15.51 -12.78 -0.64
N ASP A 122 -15.92 -13.94 -0.16
CA ASP A 122 -15.75 -14.35 1.24
C ASP A 122 -14.26 -14.49 1.58
N GLU A 123 -13.45 -15.02 0.66
CA GLU A 123 -12.01 -15.13 0.83
C GLU A 123 -11.33 -13.74 0.92
N LEU A 124 -11.72 -12.78 0.10
CA LEU A 124 -11.21 -11.41 0.20
C LEU A 124 -11.64 -10.73 1.50
N ARG A 125 -12.90 -10.89 1.92
CA ARG A 125 -13.38 -10.36 3.22
C ARG A 125 -12.61 -10.96 4.39
N ASN A 126 -12.36 -12.27 4.37
CA ASN A 126 -11.57 -12.96 5.39
C ASN A 126 -10.12 -12.43 5.43
N TYR A 127 -9.53 -12.18 4.25
CA TYR A 127 -8.20 -11.57 4.15
C TYR A 127 -8.17 -10.16 4.77
N ILE A 128 -9.14 -9.32 4.44
CA ILE A 128 -9.27 -7.95 4.99
C ILE A 128 -9.43 -7.99 6.52
N ALA A 129 -10.30 -8.86 7.03
CA ALA A 129 -10.54 -9.01 8.46
C ALA A 129 -9.30 -9.46 9.24
N ALA A 130 -8.43 -10.28 8.63
CA ALA A 130 -7.18 -10.73 9.24
C ALA A 130 -6.06 -9.66 9.27
N MET A 131 -6.23 -8.55 8.53
CA MET A 131 -5.24 -7.48 8.40
C MET A 131 -5.58 -6.22 9.22
N ASN A 132 -6.73 -6.22 9.90
CA ASN A 132 -7.19 -5.20 10.84
C ASN A 132 -6.92 -5.65 12.28
#